data_AF-A0A2M8CDX2-F1
#
_entry.id   AF-A0A2M8CDX2-F1
#
_cell.length_a   1.000
_cell.length_b   1.000
_cell.length_c   1.000
_cell.angle_alpha   90.00
_cell.angle_beta   90.00
_cell.angle_gamma   90.00
#
_symmetry.space_group_name_H-M   'P 1'
#
loop_
_entity.id
_entity.type
_entity.pdbx_description
1 polymer ?
#
loop_
_entity_poly.entity_id
_entity_poly.type
_entity_poly.pdbx_seq_one_letter_code
_entity_poly.pdbx_strand_id
1 'polypeptide(L)' 'CLFTGDIEKEREGQLLNESRNNLKVDILKIAHHGSSSGSSPPFIKAVNPETSIKNE' A
#
# COMPACT_ATOMS: atom_id res chain seq x y z
N CYS A 1 -10.04 -6.19 -0.89
CA CYS A 1 -9.70 -5.11 0.08
C CYS A 1 -8.36 -5.45 0.73
N LEU A 2 -7.33 -4.61 0.60
CA LEU A 2 -6.02 -4.79 1.24
C LEU A 2 -5.94 -3.85 2.45
N PHE A 3 -5.92 -4.41 3.65
CA PHE A 3 -5.62 -3.67 4.86
C PHE A 3 -4.11 -3.78 5.11
N THR A 4 -3.35 -2.83 4.57
CA THR A 4 -1.89 -2.80 4.74
C THR A 4 -1.46 -2.46 6.17
N GLY A 5 -2.39 -2.07 7.05
CA GLY A 5 -2.04 -1.55 8.37
C GLY A 5 -1.02 -0.43 8.24
N ASP A 6 -0.02 -0.44 9.11
CA ASP A 6 1.13 0.48 9.05
C ASP A 6 2.40 -0.25 8.64
N ILE A 7 2.36 -0.88 7.47
CA ILE A 7 3.58 -1.41 6.86
C ILE A 7 4.47 -0.26 6.38
N GLU A 8 5.76 -0.36 6.70
CA GLU A 8 6.76 0.56 6.17
C GLU A 8 7.20 0.17 4.75
N LYS A 9 7.91 1.08 4.07
CA LYS A 9 8.36 0.92 2.67
C LYS A 9 9.16 -0.36 2.42
N GLU A 10 9.89 -0.86 3.42
CA GLU A 10 10.63 -2.11 3.33
C GLU A 10 9.69 -3.30 3.11
N ARG A 11 8.58 -3.33 3.84
CA ARG A 11 7.58 -4.39 3.73
C ARG A 11 6.75 -4.24 2.45
N GLU A 12 6.52 -3.03 1.96
CA GLU A 12 5.98 -2.80 0.61
C GLU A 12 6.87 -3.43 -0.47
N GLY A 13 8.19 -3.26 -0.36
CA GLY A 13 9.16 -3.85 -1.28
C GLY A 13 9.14 -5.39 -1.26
N GLN A 14 9.02 -5.99 -0.08
CA GLN A 14 8.88 -7.44 0.06
C GLN A 14 7.59 -7.95 -0.59
N LEU A 15 6.46 -7.27 -0.39
CA LEU A 15 5.18 -7.61 -1.04
C LEU A 15 5.25 -7.50 -2.57
N LEU A 16 5.96 -6.49 -3.08
CA LEU A 16 6.21 -6.34 -4.51
C LEU A 16 7.06 -7.48 -5.10
N ASN A 17 7.88 -8.14 -4.30
CA ASN A 17 8.69 -9.28 -4.73
C ASN A 17 7.94 -10.61 -4.59
N GLU A 18 7.24 -10.80 -3.46
CA GLU A 18 6.60 -12.07 -3.11
C GLU A 18 5.24 -12.26 -3.77
N SER A 19 4.50 -11.18 -4.02
CA SER A 19 3.06 -11.28 -4.31
C SER A 19 2.54 -10.23 -5.29
N ARG A 20 3.42 -9.62 -6.11
CA ARG A 20 3.07 -8.51 -7.02
C ARG A 20 1.76 -8.68 -7.79
N ASN A 21 1.53 -9.87 -8.32
CA ASN A 21 0.35 -10.16 -9.16
C ASN A 21 -0.95 -10.29 -8.35
N ASN A 22 -0.83 -10.52 -7.04
CA ASN A 22 -1.94 -10.68 -6.10
C ASN A 22 -2.20 -9.40 -5.29
N LEU A 23 -1.47 -8.32 -5.54
CA LEU A 23 -1.64 -7.04 -4.81
C LEU A 23 -2.78 -6.17 -5.35
N LYS A 24 -3.40 -6.53 -6.47
CA LYS A 24 -4.54 -5.79 -7.02
C LYS A 24 -5.71 -5.80 -6.05
N VAL A 25 -6.14 -4.61 -5.62
CA VAL A 25 -7.34 -4.46 -4.79
C VAL A 25 -8.11 -3.20 -5.16
N ASP A 26 -9.43 -3.22 -4.99
CA ASP A 26 -10.30 -2.09 -5.34
C ASP A 26 -10.18 -0.93 -4.35
N ILE A 27 -9.90 -1.26 -3.08
CA ILE A 27 -9.74 -0.29 -1.98
C ILE A 27 -8.39 -0.52 -1.31
N LEU A 28 -7.55 0.52 -1.33
CA LEU A 28 -6.29 0.61 -0.58
C LEU A 28 -6.46 1.59 0.58
N LYS A 29 -6.24 1.13 1.81
CA LYS A 29 -6.16 1.98 2.99
C LYS A 29 -4.70 2.37 3.22
N ILE A 30 -4.37 3.64 3.06
CA ILE A 30 -2.98 4.12 3.17
C ILE A 30 -2.61 4.27 4.65
N ALA A 31 -1.48 3.67 5.04
CA ALA A 31 -0.87 3.82 6.36
C ALA A 31 -0.48 5.27 6.64
N HIS A 32 -0.78 5.78 7.84
CA HIS A 32 -0.36 7.11 8.30
C HIS A 32 0.00 7.09 9.79
N HIS A 33 1.06 6.38 10.17
CA HIS A 33 1.76 6.68 11.41
C HIS A 33 2.64 7.92 11.20
N GLY A 34 2.08 9.09 11.47
CA GLY A 34 2.76 10.27 12.04
C GLY A 34 4.05 10.78 11.40
N SER A 35 4.37 10.36 10.18
CA SER A 35 5.61 10.69 9.48
C SER A 35 5.28 10.97 8.02
N SER A 36 5.99 11.91 7.43
CA SER A 36 5.73 12.53 6.11
C SER A 36 5.86 11.56 4.92
N SER A 37 5.80 10.25 5.14
CA SER A 37 6.06 9.19 4.17
C SER A 37 4.91 8.18 4.13
N GLY A 38 3.90 8.48 3.30
CA GLY A 38 2.91 7.47 2.90
C GLY A 38 3.49 6.39 1.99
N SER A 39 2.62 5.54 1.45
CA SER A 39 2.98 4.44 0.55
C SER A 39 3.81 4.85 -0.66
N SER A 40 4.74 3.98 -1.08
CA SER A 40 5.65 4.26 -2.19
C SER A 40 4.95 4.22 -3.56
N PRO A 41 5.38 5.04 -4.55
CA PRO A 41 4.79 5.03 -5.89
C PRO A 41 4.81 3.65 -6.59
N PRO A 42 5.87 2.82 -6.49
CA PRO A 42 5.87 1.48 -7.06
C PRO A 42 4.81 0.56 -6.44
N PHE A 43 4.56 0.71 -5.15
CA PHE A 43 3.57 -0.07 -4.42
C PHE A 43 2.15 0.30 -4.82
N ILE A 44 1.83 1.60 -4.86
CA ILE A 44 0.54 2.11 -5.33
C ILE A 44 0.24 1.61 -6.76
N LYS A 45 1.25 1.63 -7.64
CA LYS A 45 1.09 1.14 -9.02
C LYS A 45 0.83 -0.36 -9.10
N ALA A 46 1.44 -1.17 -8.24
CA ALA A 46 1.20 -2.61 -8.22
C ALA A 46 -0.16 -2.95 -7.63
N VAL A 47 -0.61 -2.19 -6.63
CA VAL A 47 -1.92 -2.35 -6.00
C VAL A 47 -3.06 -1.89 -6.90
N ASN A 48 -2.82 -0.84 -7.71
CA ASN A 48 -3.77 -0.26 -8.66
C ASN A 48 -5.21 -0.10 -8.09
N PRO A 49 -5.39 0.65 -6.99
CA PRO A 49 -6.69 0.79 -6.35
C PRO A 49 -7.62 1.74 -7.11
N GLU A 50 -8.92 1.41 -7.12
CA GLU A 50 -9.96 2.31 -7.61
C GLU A 50 -10.24 3.44 -6.62
N THR A 51 -10.13 3.15 -5.32
CA THR A 51 -10.31 4.13 -4.24
C THR A 51 -9.21 4.00 -3.20
N SER A 52 -8.61 5.13 -2.82
CA SER A 52 -7.60 5.20 -1.75
C SER A 52 -8.15 6.00 -0.57
N ILE A 53 -8.18 5.41 0.63
CA ILE A 53 -8.64 6.05 1.85
C ILE A 53 -7.43 6.35 2.73
N LYS A 54 -7.25 7.62 3.10
CA LYS A 54 -6.26 8.05 4.09
C LYS A 54 -6.97 8.17 5.45
N ASN A 55 -6.34 7.64 6.50
CA ASN A 55 -6.76 7.98 7.84
C ASN A 55 -6.09 9.31 8.25
N GLU A 56 -6.91 10.26 8.72
CA GLU A 56 -6.41 11.41 9.48
C GLU A 56 -5.95 10.99 10.87
#